data_AF-A0A4Y9QND4-F1
#
_entry.id   AF-A0A4Y9QND4-F1
#
_cell.length_a   1.000
_cell.length_b   1.000
_cell.length_c   1.000
_cell.angle_alpha   90.00
_cell.angle_beta   90.00
_cell.angle_gamma   90.00
#
_symmetry.space_group_name_H-M   'P 1'
#
loop_
_entity.id
_entity.type
_entity.pdbx_description
1 polymer ?
#
loop_
_entity_poly.entity_id
_entity_poly.type
_entity_poly.pdbx_seq_one_letter_code
_entity_poly.pdbx_strand_id
1 'polypeptide(L)'
;MKWTDLPEGVLLQRSFLFGITGILLGTLSIFNSQFQLVQAPMGPLNGISLLLQMFGLGLSVMVLRKRKVKKEDLEKAKVMTLVLGIALVFFIFSL
;
A
#
# COMPACT_ATOMS: atom_id res chain seq x y z
N MET A 1 -2.82 -19.12 -13.20
CA MET A 1 -3.07 -17.76 -13.74
C MET A 1 -1.99 -16.83 -13.20
N LYS A 2 -1.24 -16.11 -14.05
CA LYS A 2 -0.23 -15.14 -13.59
C LYS A 2 -0.97 -13.94 -13.00
N TRP A 3 -0.82 -13.69 -11.69
CA TRP A 3 -1.48 -12.60 -10.97
C TRP A 3 -1.11 -11.20 -11.51
N THR A 4 -0.09 -11.12 -12.36
CA THR A 4 0.44 -9.92 -13.01
C THR A 4 -0.15 -9.66 -14.40
N ASP A 5 -0.83 -10.63 -15.03
CA ASP A 5 -1.45 -10.50 -16.37
C ASP A 5 -2.93 -10.08 -16.29
N LEU A 6 -3.28 -9.32 -15.25
CA LEU A 6 -4.62 -8.75 -15.08
C LEU A 6 -4.73 -7.39 -15.79
N PRO A 7 -5.96 -6.95 -16.12
CA PRO A 7 -6.20 -5.60 -16.64
C PRO A 7 -5.64 -4.53 -15.70
N GLU A 8 -5.12 -3.45 -16.26
CA GLU A 8 -4.43 -2.38 -15.52
C GLU A 8 -5.31 -1.79 -14.43
N GLY A 9 -6.59 -1.54 -14.73
CA GLY A 9 -7.56 -1.03 -13.75
C GLY A 9 -7.76 -1.96 -12.55
N VAL A 10 -7.73 -3.28 -12.75
CA VAL A 10 -7.87 -4.27 -11.66
C VAL A 10 -6.61 -4.29 -10.80
N LEU A 11 -5.42 -4.18 -11.42
CA LEU A 11 -4.16 -4.08 -10.70
C LEU A 11 -4.10 -2.81 -9.84
N LEU A 12 -4.57 -1.68 -10.36
CA LEU A 12 -4.66 -0.42 -9.62
C LEU A 12 -5.67 -0.50 -8.48
N GLN A 13 -6.84 -1.10 -8.70
CA GLN A 13 -7.83 -1.29 -7.63
C GLN A 13 -7.26 -2.17 -6.50
N ARG A 14 -6.52 -3.23 -6.84
CA ARG A 14 -5.84 -4.06 -5.84
C ARG A 14 -4.73 -3.29 -5.13
N SER A 15 -3.93 -2.53 -5.87
CA SER A 15 -2.94 -1.61 -5.31
C SER A 15 -3.56 -0.70 -4.26
N PHE A 16 -4.72 -0.11 -4.58
CA PHE A 16 -5.48 0.71 -3.64
C PHE A 16 -5.85 -0.06 -2.38
N LEU A 17 -6.48 -1.22 -2.54
CA LEU A 17 -6.99 -2.02 -1.44
C LEU A 17 -5.86 -2.45 -0.51
N PHE A 18 -4.76 -2.97 -1.06
CA PHE A 18 -3.61 -3.34 -0.24
C PHE A 18 -2.97 -2.13 0.43
N GLY A 19 -2.83 -1.03 -0.31
CA GLY A 19 -2.28 0.22 0.19
C GLY A 19 -3.06 0.80 1.36
N ILE A 20 -4.38 0.99 1.20
CA ILE A 20 -5.24 1.57 2.24
C ILE A 20 -5.37 0.65 3.44
N THR A 21 -5.45 -0.67 3.23
CA THR A 21 -5.49 -1.63 4.34
C THR A 21 -4.20 -1.60 5.14
N GLY A 22 -3.05 -1.51 4.46
CA GLY A 22 -1.76 -1.32 5.12
C GLY A 22 -1.68 -0.01 5.91
N ILE A 23 -2.15 1.10 5.34
CA ILE A 23 -2.23 2.40 6.03
C ILE A 23 -3.09 2.29 7.30
N LEU A 24 -4.31 1.75 7.19
CA LEU A 24 -5.21 1.63 8.33
C LEU A 24 -4.63 0.76 9.44
N LEU A 25 -4.04 -0.39 9.10
CA LEU A 25 -3.39 -1.26 10.08
C LEU A 25 -2.20 -0.56 10.75
N GLY A 26 -1.34 0.11 9.98
CA GLY A 26 -0.20 0.84 10.52
C GLY A 26 -0.65 1.98 11.45
N THR A 27 -1.67 2.74 11.07
CA THR A 27 -2.24 3.82 11.90
C THR A 27 -2.84 3.27 13.18
N LEU A 28 -3.60 2.17 13.12
CA LEU A 28 -4.15 1.51 14.31
C LEU A 28 -3.05 1.05 15.26
N SER A 29 -1.95 0.53 14.73
CA SER A 29 -0.81 0.11 15.54
C SER A 29 -0.12 1.28 16.25
N ILE A 30 0.13 2.38 15.53
CA ILE A 30 0.69 3.60 16.12
C ILE A 30 -0.24 4.13 17.21
N PHE A 31 -1.54 4.21 16.91
CA PHE A 31 -2.54 4.68 17.86
C PHE A 31 -2.57 3.81 19.12
N ASN A 32 -2.61 2.49 18.98
CA ASN A 32 -2.60 1.60 20.13
C ASN A 32 -1.27 1.65 20.91
N SER A 33 -0.14 1.89 20.24
CA SER A 33 1.16 2.04 20.91
C SER A 33 1.23 3.30 21.77
N GLN A 34 0.52 4.37 21.39
CA GLN A 34 0.46 5.62 22.16
C GLN A 34 -0.57 5.56 23.30
N PHE A 35 -1.76 5.00 23.05
CA PHE A 35 -2.86 5.02 24.02
C PHE A 35 -2.95 3.75 24.89
N GLN A 36 -2.17 2.71 24.58
CA GLN A 36 -2.15 1.41 25.27
C GLN A 36 -3.55 0.80 25.55
N LEU A 37 -4.50 1.00 24.63
CA LEU A 37 -5.89 0.55 24.78
C LEU A 37 -6.01 -0.98 24.77
N VAL A 38 -5.11 -1.66 24.05
CA VAL A 38 -5.08 -3.12 23.91
C VAL A 38 -3.68 -3.64 24.20
N GLN A 39 -3.54 -4.56 25.15
CA GLN A 39 -2.29 -5.28 25.43
C GLN A 39 -2.08 -6.41 24.42
N ALA A 40 -1.81 -6.04 23.17
CA ALA A 40 -1.49 -6.99 22.10
C ALA A 40 -0.09 -6.71 21.54
N PRO A 41 0.67 -7.75 21.14
CA PRO A 41 1.94 -7.55 20.46
C PRO A 41 1.70 -6.89 19.10
N MET A 42 2.09 -5.62 18.97
CA MET A 42 1.87 -4.82 17.76
C MET A 42 2.92 -5.06 16.65
N GLY A 43 4.01 -5.77 16.96
CA GLY A 43 5.08 -6.09 16.01
C GLY A 43 4.61 -6.83 14.74
N PRO A 44 3.80 -7.91 14.84
CA PRO A 44 3.24 -8.57 13.68
C PRO A 44 2.33 -7.67 12.84
N LEU A 45 1.55 -6.79 13.50
CA LEU A 45 0.65 -5.86 12.82
C LEU A 45 1.42 -4.85 11.98
N ASN A 46 2.53 -4.33 12.52
CA ASN A 46 3.47 -3.43 11.83
C ASN A 46 4.10 -4.09 10.60
N GLY A 47 4.55 -5.34 10.76
CA GLY A 47 5.11 -6.12 9.66
C GLY A 47 4.10 -6.32 8.54
N ILE A 48 2.86 -6.69 8.89
CA ILE A 48 1.77 -6.87 7.94
C ILE A 48 1.42 -5.54 7.24
N SER A 49 1.32 -4.43 7.97
CA SER A 49 1.02 -3.12 7.36
C SER A 49 2.07 -2.69 6.34
N LEU A 50 3.36 -2.89 6.65
CA LEU A 50 4.46 -2.58 5.75
C LEU A 50 4.46 -3.49 4.52
N LEU A 51 4.26 -4.80 4.70
CA LEU A 51 4.16 -5.74 3.59
C LEU A 51 3.01 -5.40 2.64
N LEU A 52 1.83 -5.06 3.18
CA LEU A 52 0.68 -4.65 2.36
C LEU A 52 0.96 -3.37 1.59
N GLN A 53 1.62 -2.37 2.20
CA GLN A 53 2.00 -1.15 1.51
C GLN A 53 3.05 -1.39 0.42
N MET A 54 4.08 -2.19 0.69
CA MET A 54 5.07 -2.56 -0.32
C MET A 54 4.43 -3.31 -1.49
N PHE A 55 3.47 -4.19 -1.20
CA PHE A 55 2.74 -4.92 -2.22
C PHE A 55 1.87 -3.99 -3.08
N GLY A 56 1.12 -3.07 -2.45
CA GLY A 56 0.34 -2.05 -3.15
C GLY A 56 1.22 -1.16 -4.04
N LEU A 57 2.32 -0.65 -3.47
CA LEU A 57 3.28 0.19 -4.20
C LEU A 57 3.90 -0.56 -5.38
N GLY A 58 4.29 -1.83 -5.19
CA GLY A 58 4.81 -2.69 -6.24
C GLY A 58 3.85 -2.87 -7.41
N LEU A 59 2.55 -3.07 -7.14
CA LEU A 59 1.51 -3.15 -8.16
C LEU A 59 1.36 -1.84 -8.93
N SER A 60 1.36 -0.70 -8.25
CA SER A 60 1.29 0.63 -8.88
C SER A 60 2.48 0.91 -9.79
N VAL A 61 3.69 0.60 -9.32
CA VAL A 61 4.93 0.73 -10.11
C VAL A 61 4.94 -0.22 -11.31
N MET A 62 4.39 -1.43 -11.17
CA MET A 62 4.26 -2.37 -12.28
C MET A 62 3.37 -1.81 -13.40
N VAL A 63 2.24 -1.17 -13.04
CA VAL A 63 1.36 -0.51 -14.00
C VAL A 63 2.08 0.67 -14.67
N LEU A 64 2.85 1.48 -13.92
CA LEU A 64 3.65 2.57 -14.48
C LEU A 64 4.71 2.13 -15.50
N ARG A 65 5.31 0.95 -15.30
CA ARG A 65 6.37 0.43 -16.18
C ARG A 65 5.83 -0.23 -17.46
N LYS A 66 4.52 -0.41 -17.58
CA LYS A 66 3.90 -1.08 -18.73
C LYS A 66 3.80 -0.11 -19.91
N ARG A 67 4.27 -0.53 -21.11
CA ARG A 67 4.42 0.36 -22.29
C ARG A 67 3.11 0.75 -22.98
N LYS A 68 2.04 -0.04 -22.85
CA LYS A 68 0.74 0.19 -23.51
C LYS A 68 -0.37 0.35 -22.47
N VAL A 69 -0.40 1.49 -21.79
CA VAL A 69 -1.40 1.81 -20.74
C VAL A 69 -2.20 3.03 -21.16
N LYS A 70 -3.50 3.04 -20.86
CA LYS A 70 -4.35 4.21 -21.08
C LYS A 70 -3.83 5.38 -20.24
N LYS A 71 -3.92 6.61 -20.76
CA LYS A 71 -3.45 7.81 -20.05
C LYS A 71 -4.09 7.94 -18.66
N GLU A 72 -5.38 7.64 -18.55
CA GLU A 72 -6.13 7.66 -17.28
C GLU A 72 -5.55 6.70 -16.23
N ASP A 73 -5.25 5.46 -16.62
CA ASP A 73 -4.68 4.46 -15.70
C ASP A 73 -3.24 4.83 -15.31
N LEU A 74 -2.50 5.47 -16.21
CA LEU A 74 -1.15 5.96 -15.95
C LEU A 74 -1.15 7.10 -14.92
N GLU A 75 -2.08 8.05 -15.02
CA GLU A 75 -2.22 9.12 -14.02
C GLU A 75 -2.62 8.58 -12.64
N LYS A 76 -3.59 7.65 -12.59
CA LYS A 76 -3.97 6.97 -11.35
C LYS A 76 -2.79 6.24 -10.73
N ALA A 77 -1.98 5.55 -11.53
CA ALA A 77 -0.79 4.86 -11.06
C ALA A 77 0.26 5.83 -10.48
N LYS A 78 0.48 7.00 -11.09
CA LYS A 78 1.38 8.04 -10.54
C LYS A 78 0.91 8.52 -9.18
N VAL A 79 -0.37 8.88 -9.07
CA VAL A 79 -0.95 9.37 -7.81
C VAL A 79 -0.87 8.29 -6.73
N MET A 80 -1.22 7.04 -7.05
CA MET A 80 -1.12 5.92 -6.12
C MET A 80 0.31 5.67 -5.65
N THR A 81 1.28 5.65 -6.56
CA THR A 81 2.68 5.47 -6.19
C THR A 81 3.16 6.60 -5.28
N LEU A 82 2.74 7.85 -5.53
CA LEU A 82 3.08 8.98 -4.68
C LEU A 82 2.47 8.85 -3.29
N VAL A 83 1.17 8.58 -3.20
CA VAL A 83 0.47 8.45 -1.91
C VAL A 83 1.01 7.27 -1.09
N LEU A 84 1.14 6.09 -1.71
CA LEU A 84 1.69 4.91 -1.03
C LEU A 84 3.16 5.07 -0.68
N GLY A 85 3.94 5.77 -1.50
CA GLY A 85 5.34 6.07 -1.23
C GLY A 85 5.50 6.98 -0.01
N ILE A 86 4.74 8.07 0.05
CA ILE A 86 4.77 8.99 1.20
C ILE A 86 4.28 8.28 2.47
N ALA A 87 3.19 7.51 2.37
CA ALA A 87 2.68 6.74 3.49
C ALA A 87 3.73 5.74 4.03
N LEU A 88 4.37 4.99 3.14
CA LEU A 88 5.40 4.02 3.52
C LEU A 88 6.59 4.68 4.22
N VAL A 89 7.07 5.83 3.71
CA VAL A 89 8.12 6.61 4.37
C VAL A 89 7.68 7.05 5.77
N PHE A 90 6.44 7.55 5.91
CA PHE A 90 5.89 7.93 7.21
C PHE A 90 5.88 6.76 8.19
N PHE A 91 5.42 5.58 7.78
CA PHE A 91 5.37 4.41 8.66
C PHE A 91 6.75 3.88 9.03
N ILE A 92 7.73 3.93 8.13
CA ILE A 92 9.12 3.57 8.45
C ILE A 92 9.70 4.47 9.54
N PHE A 93 9.36 5.76 9.55
CA PHE A 93 9.85 6.69 10.57
C PHE A 93 9.03 6.71 11.87
N SER A 94 7.79 6.18 11.84
CA SER A 94 6.85 6.29 12.96
C SER A 94 6.65 5.00 13.76
N LEU A 95 7.02 3.85 13.19
CA LEU A 95 6.95 2.52 13.82
C LEU A 95 8.29 2.14 14.45
#